data_AF-A0A7C7A7T9-F1
#
_entry.id   AF-A0A7C7A7T9-F1
#
_cell.length_a   1.000
_cell.length_b   1.000
_cell.length_c   1.000
_cell.angle_alpha   90.00
_cell.angle_beta   90.00
_cell.angle_gamma   90.00
#
_symmetry.space_group_name_H-M   'P 1'
#
loop_
_entity.id
_entity.type
_entity.pdbx_description
1 polymer ?
#
loop_
_entity_poly.entity_id
_entity_poly.type
_entity_poly.pdbx_seq_one_letter_code
_entity_poly.pdbx_strand_id
1 'polypeptide(L)'
;HDINRFVQFAVRVWDVDLPYENLEDIALEGIRRMTEFFKEIGLPVTLKEAGISDDRFEEMANKCTDNGNKKLGNFVKLGKEDVINIYKLAK
;
A
#
# COMPACT_ATOMS: atom_id res chain seq x y z
N HIS A 1 -8.65 9.32 -5.24
CA HIS A 1 -7.80 8.23 -5.75
C HIS A 1 -7.96 8.13 -7.26
N ASP A 2 -6.96 7.63 -7.99
CA ASP A 2 -6.95 7.52 -9.45
C ASP A 2 -6.97 6.04 -9.85
N ILE A 3 -8.17 5.46 -9.97
CA ILE A 3 -8.37 4.03 -10.27
C ILE A 3 -7.78 3.63 -11.62
N ASN A 4 -7.86 4.52 -12.62
CA ASN A 4 -7.36 4.25 -13.97
C ASN A 4 -5.85 4.01 -13.98
N ARG A 5 -5.11 4.64 -13.05
CA ARG A 5 -3.68 4.37 -12.90
C ARG A 5 -3.39 2.99 -12.35
N PHE A 6 -4.17 2.51 -11.39
CA PHE A 6 -4.03 1.15 -10.86
C PHE A 6 -4.41 0.11 -11.92
N VAL A 7 -5.47 0.35 -12.68
CA VAL A 7 -5.87 -0.48 -13.83
C VAL A 7 -4.75 -0.54 -14.87
N GLN A 8 -4.18 0.61 -15.23
CA GLN A 8 -3.07 0.68 -16.18
C GLN A 8 -1.85 -0.12 -15.69
N PHE A 9 -1.51 -0.03 -14.40
CA PHE A 9 -0.43 -0.80 -13.80
C PHE A 9 -0.72 -2.32 -13.84
N ALA A 10 -1.91 -2.73 -13.43
CA ALA A 10 -2.35 -4.12 -13.42
C ALA A 10 -2.28 -4.74 -14.82
N VAL A 11 -2.83 -4.07 -15.84
CA VAL A 11 -2.81 -4.57 -17.22
C VAL A 11 -1.39 -4.59 -17.80
N ARG A 12 -0.65 -3.47 -17.70
CA ARG A 12 0.62 -3.33 -18.46
C ARG A 12 1.81 -4.03 -17.82
N VAL A 13 1.81 -4.21 -16.50
CA VAL A 13 2.94 -4.80 -15.76
C VAL A 13 2.64 -6.24 -15.36
N TRP A 14 1.40 -6.51 -14.97
CA TRP A 14 1.00 -7.82 -14.45
C TRP A 14 0.15 -8.64 -15.40
N ASP A 15 -0.16 -8.13 -16.60
CA ASP A 15 -0.97 -8.82 -17.61
C ASP A 15 -2.31 -9.32 -17.03
N VAL A 16 -2.99 -8.43 -16.29
CA VAL A 16 -4.34 -8.70 -15.78
C VAL A 16 -5.34 -8.59 -16.92
N ASP A 17 -5.96 -9.72 -17.25
CA ASP A 17 -7.00 -9.84 -18.27
C ASP A 17 -8.36 -10.12 -17.61
N LEU A 18 -9.03 -9.04 -17.21
CA LEU A 18 -10.41 -9.06 -16.74
C LEU A 18 -11.23 -8.06 -17.58
N PRO A 19 -12.57 -8.21 -17.64
CA PRO A 19 -13.41 -7.28 -18.36
C PRO A 19 -13.20 -5.84 -17.86
N TYR A 20 -12.90 -4.90 -18.78
CA TYR A 20 -12.67 -3.48 -18.47
C TYR A 20 -13.88 -2.76 -17.85
N GLU A 21 -15.04 -3.39 -17.86
CA GLU A 21 -16.23 -2.94 -17.13
C GLU A 21 -16.04 -3.01 -15.61
N ASN A 22 -15.06 -3.78 -15.13
CA ASN A 22 -14.78 -3.98 -13.72
C ASN A 22 -13.38 -3.47 -13.33
N LEU A 23 -13.23 -2.14 -13.38
CA LEU A 23 -11.97 -1.45 -13.09
C LEU A 23 -11.44 -1.72 -11.68
N GLU A 24 -12.32 -1.91 -10.70
CA GLU A 24 -11.93 -2.19 -9.32
C GLU A 24 -11.31 -3.58 -9.19
N ASP A 25 -11.92 -4.60 -9.79
CA ASP A 25 -11.37 -5.96 -9.77
C ASP A 25 -10.03 -6.04 -10.51
N ILE A 26 -9.87 -5.31 -11.63
CA ILE A 26 -8.57 -5.23 -12.32
C ILE A 26 -7.50 -4.62 -11.40
N ALA A 27 -7.83 -3.52 -10.70
CA ALA A 27 -6.90 -2.87 -9.78
C ALA A 27 -6.54 -3.78 -8.58
N LEU A 28 -7.52 -4.44 -7.99
CA LEU A 28 -7.33 -5.37 -6.87
C LEU A 28 -6.50 -6.58 -7.27
N GLU A 29 -6.74 -7.15 -8.46
CA GLU A 29 -5.96 -8.27 -9.00
C GLU A 29 -4.49 -7.87 -9.23
N GLY A 30 -4.24 -6.64 -9.70
CA GLY A 30 -2.89 -6.09 -9.79
C GLY A 30 -2.19 -5.98 -8.43
N ILE A 31 -2.91 -5.54 -7.39
CA ILE A 31 -2.39 -5.49 -6.01
C ILE A 31 -2.08 -6.91 -5.49
N ARG A 32 -2.95 -7.89 -5.78
CA ARG A 32 -2.76 -9.29 -5.39
C ARG A 32 -1.50 -9.88 -6.02
N ARG A 33 -1.32 -9.76 -7.34
CA ARG A 33 -0.14 -10.28 -8.06
C ARG A 33 1.15 -9.64 -7.58
N MET A 34 1.16 -8.33 -7.33
CA MET A 34 2.33 -7.64 -6.75
C MET A 34 2.68 -8.15 -5.35
N THR A 35 1.66 -8.38 -4.50
CA THR A 35 1.85 -8.94 -3.16
C THR A 35 2.42 -10.36 -3.23
N GLU A 36 1.91 -11.19 -4.14
CA GLU A 36 2.39 -12.56 -4.34
C GLU A 36 3.82 -12.61 -4.85
N PHE A 37 4.17 -11.74 -5.80
CA PHE A 37 5.53 -11.63 -6.29
C PHE A 37 6.53 -11.31 -5.17
N PHE A 38 6.21 -10.36 -4.28
CA PHE A 38 7.08 -10.07 -3.14
C PHE A 38 7.28 -11.28 -2.23
N LYS A 39 6.22 -12.06 -1.96
CA LYS A 39 6.35 -13.31 -1.21
C LYS A 39 7.23 -14.33 -1.93
N GLU A 40 7.05 -14.48 -3.25
CA GLU A 40 7.78 -15.44 -4.07
C GLU A 40 9.29 -15.18 -4.04
N ILE A 41 9.70 -13.91 -4.08
CA ILE A 41 11.12 -13.52 -4.00
C ILE A 41 11.66 -13.45 -2.56
N GLY A 42 10.87 -13.87 -1.57
CA GLY A 42 11.27 -13.95 -0.16
C GLY A 42 11.19 -12.64 0.61
N LEU A 43 10.45 -11.64 0.13
CA LEU A 43 10.19 -10.41 0.88
C LEU A 43 8.92 -10.55 1.74
N PRO A 44 8.94 -10.01 2.97
CA PRO A 44 7.74 -9.91 3.80
C PRO A 44 6.76 -8.91 3.19
N VAL A 45 5.46 -9.21 3.25
CA VAL A 45 4.40 -8.29 2.79
C VAL A 45 3.59 -7.68 3.93
N THR A 46 3.83 -8.12 5.17
CA THR A 46 3.32 -7.48 6.37
C THR A 46 4.44 -7.07 7.30
N LEU A 47 4.18 -6.11 8.18
CA LEU A 47 5.11 -5.66 9.22
C LEU A 47 5.42 -6.81 10.18
N LYS A 48 4.44 -7.67 10.50
CA LYS A 48 4.68 -8.86 11.32
C LYS A 48 5.62 -9.85 10.65
N GLU A 49 5.47 -10.11 9.36
CA GLU A 49 6.41 -10.97 8.60
C GLU A 49 7.82 -10.38 8.59
N ALA A 50 7.95 -9.05 8.61
CA ALA A 50 9.23 -8.34 8.72
C ALA A 50 9.79 -8.27 10.16
N GLY A 51 9.09 -8.82 11.16
CA GLY A 51 9.52 -8.78 12.56
C GLY A 51 9.33 -7.41 13.24
N ILE A 52 8.45 -6.56 12.73
CA ILE A 52 8.14 -5.23 13.27
C ILE A 52 6.91 -5.31 14.16
N SER A 53 7.05 -4.91 15.42
CA SER A 53 5.98 -4.83 16.41
C SER A 53 5.12 -3.57 16.25
N ASP A 54 3.90 -3.61 16.78
CA ASP A 54 2.92 -2.52 16.70
C ASP A 54 3.01 -1.49 17.85
N ASP A 55 3.90 -1.71 18.80
CA ASP A 55 4.12 -0.88 19.99
C ASP A 55 4.73 0.51 19.66
N ARG A 56 5.31 0.68 18.46
CA ARG A 56 6.00 1.91 18.05
C ARG A 56 5.40 2.62 16.84
N PHE A 57 4.19 2.27 16.41
CA PHE A 57 3.53 2.91 15.26
C PHE A 57 3.38 4.43 15.44
N GLU A 58 3.04 4.87 16.64
CA GLU A 58 2.97 6.30 16.99
C GLU A 58 4.31 7.02 16.79
N GLU A 59 5.40 6.40 17.23
CA GLU A 59 6.74 6.97 17.09
C GLU A 59 7.16 7.06 15.63
N MET A 60 6.92 6.00 14.83
CA MET A 60 7.22 5.99 13.40
C MET A 60 6.41 7.06 12.66
N ALA A 61 5.12 7.18 12.97
CA ALA A 61 4.24 8.19 12.37
C ALA A 61 4.66 9.61 12.73
N ASN A 62 5.05 9.87 13.98
CA ASN A 62 5.60 11.16 14.41
C ASN A 62 6.88 11.50 13.64
N LYS A 63 7.81 10.55 13.51
CA LYS A 63 9.09 10.76 12.81
C LYS A 63 8.90 11.13 11.35
N CYS A 64 7.97 10.49 10.64
CA CYS A 64 7.77 10.77 9.22
C CYS A 64 6.91 12.04 8.97
N THR A 65 6.01 12.39 9.89
CA THR A 65 5.12 13.57 9.74
C THR A 65 5.62 14.81 10.47
N ASP A 66 6.83 14.80 11.04
CA ASP A 66 7.34 15.90 11.87
C ASP A 66 6.37 16.25 13.01
N ASN A 67 6.00 15.23 13.80
CA ASN A 67 4.99 15.31 14.86
C ASN A 67 3.63 15.88 14.38
N GLY A 68 3.23 15.50 13.16
CA GLY A 68 1.98 15.97 12.54
C GLY A 68 2.07 17.34 11.85
N ASN A 69 3.22 18.02 11.87
CA ASN A 69 3.38 19.32 11.21
C ASN A 69 3.52 19.22 9.68
N LYS A 70 3.75 18.01 9.15
CA LYS A 70 3.92 17.75 7.71
C LYS A 70 3.04 16.60 7.26
N LYS A 71 2.51 16.72 6.05
CA LYS A 71 1.79 15.64 5.36
C LYS A 71 2.69 14.96 4.34
N LEU A 72 2.59 13.64 4.25
CA LEU A 72 3.32 12.81 3.29
C LEU A 72 2.55 12.63 1.98
N GLY A 73 3.25 12.16 0.95
CA GLY A 73 2.64 11.67 -0.30
C GLY A 73 2.46 12.73 -1.39
N ASN A 74 2.47 12.28 -2.65
CA ASN A 74 2.28 13.12 -3.84
C ASN A 74 0.89 13.00 -4.46
N PHE A 75 0.25 11.83 -4.32
CA PHE A 75 -1.09 11.56 -4.89
C PHE A 75 -2.21 11.79 -3.89
N VAL A 76 -1.99 11.37 -2.64
CA VAL A 76 -2.88 11.62 -1.50
C VAL A 76 -2.00 12.16 -0.38
N LYS A 77 -2.45 13.26 0.23
CA LYS A 77 -1.75 13.86 1.36
C LYS A 77 -2.13 13.13 2.64
N LEU A 78 -1.16 12.44 3.25
CA LEU A 78 -1.35 11.61 4.43
C LEU A 78 -0.88 12.35 5.68
N GLY A 79 -1.77 12.51 6.65
CA GLY A 79 -1.45 12.99 7.98
C GLY A 79 -0.91 11.87 8.88
N LYS A 80 -0.64 12.21 10.14
CA LYS A 80 -0.11 11.26 11.13
C LYS A 80 -1.07 10.08 11.34
N GLU A 81 -2.35 10.36 11.50
CA GLU A 81 -3.39 9.35 11.74
C GLU A 81 -3.55 8.41 10.55
N ASP A 82 -3.45 8.93 9.32
CA ASP A 82 -3.48 8.11 8.11
C ASP A 82 -2.31 7.12 8.08
N VAL A 83 -1.11 7.58 8.43
CA VAL A 83 0.09 6.73 8.51
C VAL A 83 -0.09 5.63 9.55
N ILE A 84 -0.62 5.94 10.74
CA ILE A 84 -0.90 4.94 11.77
C ILE A 84 -1.91 3.91 11.27
N ASN A 85 -2.96 4.34 10.58
CA ASN A 85 -3.96 3.43 10.04
C ASN A 85 -3.36 2.53 8.93
N ILE A 86 -2.47 3.05 8.10
CA ILE A 86 -1.73 2.25 7.11
C ILE A 86 -0.85 1.21 7.79
N TYR A 87 -0.14 1.56 8.87
CA TYR A 87 0.65 0.57 9.62
C TYR A 87 -0.24 -0.52 10.24
N LYS A 88 -1.43 -0.17 10.74
CA LYS A 88 -2.39 -1.14 11.28
C LYS A 88 -2.94 -2.08 10.20
N LEU A 89 -3.18 -1.59 8.99
CA LEU A 89 -3.59 -2.42 7.85
C LEU A 89 -2.48 -3.37 7.40
N ALA A 90 -1.22 -2.93 7.52
CA ALA A 90 -0.04 -3.70 7.15
C ALA A 90 0.48 -4.62 8.26
N LYS A 91 -0.23 -4.72 9.41
CA LYS A 91 0.18 -5.56 10.54
C LYS A 91 0.23 -7.03 10.16
#